data_AF-W1XJ24-F1
#
_entry.id   AF-W1XJ24-F1
#
_cell.length_a   1.000
_cell.length_b   1.000
_cell.length_c   1.000
_cell.angle_alpha   90.00
_cell.angle_beta   90.00
_cell.angle_gamma   90.00
#
_symmetry.space_group_name_H-M   'P 1'
#
loop_
_entity.id
_entity.type
_entity.pdbx_description
1 polymer ?
#
loop_
_entity_poly.entity_id
_entity_poly.type
_entity_poly.pdbx_seq_one_letter_code
_entity_poly.pdbx_strand_id
1 'polypeptide(L)'
;ARFLLANLNGFDPAKDMVKPEEMVVLVRWAVGCAKAAQEDILKAYEAYDFHEVVQRLMRFCSVEMGSFYLDIIKDRQYTATTA
;
A
#
# COMPACT_ATOMS: atom_id res chain seq x y z
N ALA A 1 2.29 -2.01 -9.25
CA ALA A 1 2.98 -3.26 -8.84
C ALA A 1 4.51 -3.19 -8.97
N ARG A 2 5.07 -2.86 -10.14
CA ARG A 2 6.54 -2.90 -10.39
C ARG A 2 7.39 -2.16 -9.36
N PHE A 3 6.98 -0.96 -8.95
CA PHE A 3 7.73 -0.16 -7.97
C PHE A 3 7.78 -0.84 -6.58
N LEU A 4 6.63 -1.28 -6.05
CA LEU A 4 6.58 -1.94 -4.75
C LEU A 4 7.38 -3.24 -4.75
N LEU A 5 7.24 -4.07 -5.79
CA LEU A 5 7.94 -5.35 -5.89
C LEU A 5 9.45 -5.20 -6.14
N ALA A 6 9.89 -4.16 -6.87
CA ALA A 6 11.30 -3.90 -7.11
C ALA A 6 12.05 -3.47 -5.84
N ASN A 7 11.35 -2.90 -4.86
CA ASN A 7 11.93 -2.44 -3.59
C ASN A 7 11.92 -3.51 -2.48
N LEU A 8 11.47 -4.75 -2.76
CA LEU A 8 11.54 -5.87 -1.80
C LEU A 8 12.89 -6.59 -1.85
N ASN A 9 13.81 -6.18 -2.73
CA ASN A 9 15.07 -6.87 -2.93
C ASN A 9 15.96 -6.69 -1.69
N GLY A 10 16.19 -7.78 -0.95
CA GLY A 10 16.95 -7.77 0.31
C GLY A 10 16.13 -7.68 1.59
N PHE A 11 14.78 -7.69 1.51
CA PHE A 11 13.92 -7.75 2.70
C PHE A 11 13.75 -9.20 3.18
N ASP A 12 14.22 -9.51 4.39
CA ASP A 12 14.01 -10.79 5.10
C ASP A 12 12.90 -10.63 6.13
N PRO A 13 11.71 -11.24 5.92
CA PRO A 13 10.60 -11.14 6.86
C PRO A 13 10.94 -11.60 8.28
N ALA A 14 11.90 -12.51 8.46
CA ALA A 14 12.29 -13.00 9.77
C ALA A 14 13.12 -11.99 10.57
N LYS A 15 13.75 -11.01 9.90
CA LYS A 15 14.71 -10.08 10.52
C LYS A 15 14.30 -8.61 10.40
N ASP A 16 13.65 -8.25 9.30
CA ASP A 16 13.40 -6.86 8.92
C ASP A 16 11.95 -6.43 9.17
N MET A 17 11.10 -7.34 9.66
CA MET A 17 9.75 -6.96 10.11
C MET A 17 9.83 -6.06 11.34
N VAL A 18 9.26 -4.87 11.21
CA VAL A 18 9.09 -3.91 12.30
C VAL A 18 7.68 -3.99 12.86
N LYS A 19 7.54 -3.66 14.15
CA LYS A 19 6.21 -3.54 14.76
C LYS A 19 5.42 -2.41 14.11
N PRO A 20 4.08 -2.46 14.11
CA PRO A 20 3.26 -1.37 13.58
C PRO A 20 3.67 -0.01 14.15
N GLU A 21 3.97 0.06 15.44
CA GLU A 21 4.39 1.30 16.14
C GLU A 21 5.70 1.91 15.59
N GLU A 22 6.59 1.08 15.06
CA GLU A 22 7.89 1.45 14.51
C GLU A 22 7.84 1.73 13.00
N MET A 23 6.71 1.41 12.35
CA MET A 23 6.50 1.77 10.95
C MET A 23 6.40 3.28 10.79
N VAL A 24 7.07 3.79 9.75
CA VAL A 24 6.87 5.14 9.24
C VAL A 24 5.37 5.38 9.02
N VAL A 25 4.87 6.55 9.44
CA VAL A 25 3.45 6.92 9.36
C VAL A 25 2.83 6.63 8.00
N LEU A 26 3.55 6.94 6.92
CA LEU A 26 3.10 6.68 5.54
C LEU A 26 2.94 5.19 5.22
N VAL A 27 3.87 4.35 5.68
CA VAL A 27 3.81 2.89 5.50
C VAL A 27 2.65 2.32 6.30
N ARG A 28 2.45 2.78 7.54
CA ARG A 28 1.31 2.39 8.37
C ARG A 28 -0.02 2.78 7.72
N TRP A 29 -0.09 3.98 7.14
CA TRP A 29 -1.24 4.44 6.37
C TRP A 29 -1.54 3.52 5.18
N ALA A 30 -0.52 3.16 4.39
CA ALA A 30 -0.69 2.27 3.25
C ALA A 30 -1.20 0.87 3.63
N VAL A 31 -0.68 0.30 4.73
CA VAL A 31 -1.17 -0.96 5.30
C VAL A 31 -2.63 -0.82 5.75
N GLY A 32 -3.01 0.32 6.35
CA GLY A 32 -4.39 0.62 6.71
C GLY A 32 -5.33 0.67 5.50
N CYS A 33 -4.93 1.36 4.42
CA CYS A 33 -5.67 1.38 3.15
C CYS A 33 -5.86 -0.01 2.57
N ALA A 34 -4.81 -0.85 2.60
CA ALA A 34 -4.88 -2.22 2.10
C ALA A 34 -5.88 -3.06 2.91
N LYS A 35 -5.83 -2.96 4.23
CA LYS A 35 -6.78 -3.65 5.11
C LYS A 35 -8.23 -3.23 4.84
N ALA A 36 -8.49 -1.92 4.76
CA ALA A 36 -9.83 -1.41 4.45
C ALA A 36 -10.32 -1.89 3.07
N ALA A 37 -9.45 -1.88 2.06
CA ALA A 37 -9.79 -2.38 0.73
C ALA A 37 -10.16 -3.86 0.74
N GLN A 38 -9.42 -4.68 1.47
CA GLN A 38 -9.70 -6.10 1.62
C GLN A 38 -11.05 -6.35 2.29
N GLU A 39 -11.37 -5.61 3.36
CA GLU A 39 -12.65 -5.72 4.05
C GLU A 39 -13.83 -5.34 3.14
N ASP A 40 -13.70 -4.27 2.36
CA ASP A 40 -14.74 -3.85 1.40
C ASP A 40 -14.92 -4.87 0.28
N ILE A 41 -13.82 -5.39 -0.27
CA ILE A 41 -13.84 -6.42 -1.33
C ILE A 41 -14.48 -7.70 -0.83
N LEU A 42 -14.17 -8.14 0.40
CA LEU A 42 -14.75 -9.35 0.97
C LEU A 42 -16.27 -9.21 1.12
N LYS A 43 -16.75 -8.07 1.63
CA LYS A 43 -18.20 -7.78 1.72
C LYS A 43 -18.87 -7.76 0.35
N ALA A 44 -18.24 -7.18 -0.66
CA ALA A 44 -18.77 -7.16 -2.02
C ALA A 44 -18.83 -8.56 -2.64
N TYR A 45 -17.84 -9.42 -2.38
CA TYR A 45 -17.88 -10.83 -2.76
C TYR A 45 -18.99 -11.60 -2.06
N GLU A 46 -19.20 -11.39 -0.76
CA GLU A 46 -20.31 -12.00 0.00
C GLU A 46 -21.67 -11.59 -0.57
N ALA A 47 -21.79 -10.37 -1.10
CA ALA A 47 -22.98 -9.86 -1.77
C ALA A 47 -23.08 -10.23 -3.27
N TYR A 48 -22.09 -10.94 -3.82
CA TYR A 48 -21.95 -11.23 -5.25
C TYR A 48 -21.92 -9.97 -6.15
N ASP A 49 -21.54 -8.82 -5.60
CA ASP A 49 -21.39 -7.57 -6.35
C ASP A 49 -19.95 -7.46 -6.92
N PHE A 50 -19.74 -8.14 -8.04
CA PHE A 50 -18.44 -8.11 -8.71
C PHE A 50 -18.09 -6.75 -9.31
N HIS A 51 -19.07 -5.89 -9.56
CA HIS A 51 -18.81 -4.54 -10.06
C HIS A 51 -18.11 -3.71 -8.99
N GLU A 52 -18.61 -3.78 -7.76
CA GLU A 52 -18.02 -3.10 -6.60
C GLU A 52 -16.61 -3.62 -6.29
N VAL A 53 -16.38 -4.94 -6.39
CA VAL A 53 -15.03 -5.53 -6.25
C VAL A 53 -14.03 -4.88 -7.21
N VAL A 54 -14.38 -4.79 -8.49
CA VAL A 54 -13.51 -4.22 -9.52
C VAL A 54 -13.29 -2.71 -9.29
N GLN A 55 -14.34 -1.96 -8.93
CA GLN A 55 -14.21 -0.54 -8.61
C GLN A 55 -13.29 -0.31 -7.41
N ARG A 56 -13.47 -1.07 -6.32
CA ARG A 56 -12.66 -0.93 -5.11
C ARG A 56 -11.19 -1.25 -5.35
N LEU A 57 -10.91 -2.29 -6.13
CA LEU A 57 -9.55 -2.67 -6.56
C LEU A 57 -8.90 -1.58 -7.41
N MET A 58 -9.62 -1.04 -8.41
CA MET A 58 -9.09 0.04 -9.25
C MET A 58 -8.80 1.29 -8.43
N ARG A 59 -9.69 1.65 -7.49
CA ARG A 59 -9.50 2.80 -6.59
C ARG A 59 -8.25 2.61 -5.71
N PHE A 60 -8.07 1.44 -5.11
CA PHE A 60 -6.89 1.14 -4.30
C PHE A 60 -5.60 1.27 -5.09
N CYS A 61 -5.56 0.67 -6.30
CA CYS A 61 -4.35 0.69 -7.13
C CYS A 61 -4.03 2.07 -7.69
N SER A 62 -5.04 2.81 -8.14
CA SER A 62 -4.86 4.09 -8.85
C SER A 62 -4.72 5.27 -7.91
N VAL A 63 -5.60 5.36 -6.91
CA VAL A 63 -5.70 6.55 -6.04
C VAL A 63 -4.80 6.39 -4.82
N GLU A 64 -4.99 5.32 -4.05
CA GLU A 64 -4.32 5.15 -2.76
C GLU A 64 -2.83 4.83 -2.96
N MET A 65 -2.54 3.76 -3.73
CA MET A 65 -1.16 3.33 -3.98
C MET A 65 -0.50 4.07 -5.14
N GLY A 66 -1.27 4.49 -6.15
CA GLY A 66 -0.74 5.09 -7.38
C GLY A 66 -0.42 6.57 -7.23
N SER A 67 -1.42 7.38 -6.91
CA SER A 67 -1.27 8.83 -6.77
C SER A 67 -0.74 9.22 -5.39
N PHE A 68 -1.38 8.80 -4.30
CA PHE A 68 -1.00 9.32 -2.99
C PHE A 68 0.32 8.74 -2.46
N TYR A 69 0.44 7.40 -2.41
CA TYR A 69 1.61 6.75 -1.81
C TYR A 69 2.91 6.98 -2.60
N LEU A 70 2.88 6.86 -3.93
CA LEU A 70 4.08 7.01 -4.76
C LEU A 70 4.52 8.46 -4.89
N ASP A 71 3.61 9.44 -4.90
CA ASP A 71 4.02 10.85 -4.99
C ASP A 71 4.72 11.30 -3.70
N ILE A 72 4.28 10.82 -2.53
CA ILE A 72 4.94 11.11 -1.26
C ILE A 72 6.28 10.35 -1.13
N ILE A 73 6.38 9.11 -1.60
CA ILE A 73 7.65 8.36 -1.58
C ILE A 73 8.68 8.95 -2.53
N LYS A 74 8.28 9.41 -3.72
CA LYS A 74 9.18 10.11 -4.63
C LYS A 74 9.75 11.34 -3.95
N ASP A 75 8.92 12.16 -3.31
CA ASP A 75 9.38 13.35 -2.59
C ASP A 75 10.43 13.01 -1.52
N ARG A 76 10.23 11.92 -0.77
CA ARG A 76 11.22 11.41 0.19
C ARG A 76 12.51 10.87 -0.44
N GLN A 77 12.45 10.15 -1.55
CA GLN A 77 13.67 9.67 -2.24
C GLN A 77 14.47 10.83 -2.86
N TYR A 78 13.81 11.88 -3.35
CA TYR A 78 14.48 13.06 -3.90
C TYR A 78 15.03 14.00 -2.83
N THR A 79 14.44 14.02 -1.62
CA THR A 79 14.92 14.87 -0.50
C THR A 79 15.85 14.16 0.48
N ALA A 80 15.90 12.82 0.50
CA ALA A 80 16.83 12.05 1.34
C ALA A 80 18.17 11.71 0.65
N THR A 81 18.56 12.47 -0.37
CA THR A 81 19.97 12.50 -0.82
C THR A 81 20.61 13.75 -0.20
N THR A 82 21.63 13.52 0.62
CA THR A 82 22.48 14.48 1.36
C THR A 82 22.07 14.74 2.81
N ALA A 83 22.47 13.83 3.69
CA ALA A 83 23.18 14.12 4.94
C ALA A 83 23.93 12.86 5.39
#